data_AF-A0A961ZVI8-F1
#
_entry.id   AF-A0A961ZVI8-F1
#
_cell.length_a   1.000
_cell.length_b   1.000
_cell.length_c   1.000
_cell.angle_alpha   90.00
_cell.angle_beta   90.00
_cell.angle_gamma   90.00
#
_symmetry.space_group_name_H-M   'P 1'
#
loop_
_entity.id
_entity.type
_entity.pdbx_description
1 polymer ?
#
loop_
_entity_poly.entity_id
_entity_poly.type
_entity_poly.pdbx_seq_one_letter_code
_entity_poly.pdbx_strand_id
1 'polypeptide(L)'
;MTIIRIACAAIALSWLGGTISPPADAQRSDYRDRYDSRDRDSRQRNVPGRFDYYALVLSWSPTHCANAQRGRDDLQCNRRDGRRYNFVLHGLWPQYERGFPDSCPTRDRPFVPNRIIDQMLDIMPAKGLIIHEYKKHGTCSGLDPAGYYDLSRQLFNRIRIPQRYVNPFDVQFVAPEQLMKDMIEANPELKPDMMAIGCGGPGNRLKEIRICFTKSGKFRSCGSNENQRRMCSARQMYIPPVRSTWKDPRGGRPSGRPLNDKANRDRESGDQNSKSRTNGDFLPGPRGI
;
A
#
# COMPACT_ATOMS: atom_id res chain seq x y z
N MET A 1 -43.60 -15.59 80.86
CA MET A 1 -44.33 -16.84 80.54
C MET A 1 -43.85 -17.36 79.20
N THR A 2 -43.58 -18.65 79.17
CA THR A 2 -42.79 -19.46 78.23
C THR A 2 -43.21 -19.32 76.76
N ILE A 3 -42.26 -19.01 75.86
CA ILE A 3 -42.46 -19.06 74.41
C ILE A 3 -41.87 -20.37 73.88
N ILE A 4 -42.74 -21.18 73.30
CA ILE A 4 -42.49 -22.50 72.72
C ILE A 4 -41.85 -22.34 71.34
N ARG A 5 -40.77 -23.11 71.10
CA ARG A 5 -40.08 -23.26 69.82
C ARG A 5 -40.88 -24.18 68.89
N ILE A 6 -41.07 -23.77 67.63
CA ILE A 6 -41.51 -24.65 66.54
C ILE A 6 -40.44 -24.65 65.46
N ALA A 7 -39.92 -25.83 65.15
CA ALA A 7 -38.95 -26.09 64.09
C ALA A 7 -39.64 -26.24 62.73
N CYS A 8 -39.06 -25.68 61.68
CA CYS A 8 -39.44 -25.95 60.29
C CYS A 8 -38.31 -26.73 59.60
N ALA A 9 -38.64 -27.92 59.10
CA ALA A 9 -37.76 -28.78 58.33
C ALA A 9 -37.72 -28.33 56.85
N ALA A 10 -36.52 -28.26 56.28
CA ALA A 10 -36.30 -27.95 54.87
C ALA A 10 -36.32 -29.24 54.03
N ILE A 11 -37.12 -29.25 52.95
CA ILE A 11 -37.14 -30.33 51.96
C ILE A 11 -36.22 -29.93 50.81
N ALA A 12 -35.18 -30.73 50.55
CA ALA A 12 -34.30 -30.61 49.39
C ALA A 12 -34.86 -31.44 48.23
N LEU A 13 -35.11 -30.81 47.07
CA LEU A 13 -35.46 -31.48 45.82
C LEU A 13 -34.21 -31.60 44.94
N SER A 14 -33.75 -32.84 44.77
CA SER A 14 -32.63 -33.21 43.90
C SER A 14 -33.09 -33.29 42.44
N TRP A 15 -32.54 -32.44 41.56
CA TRP A 15 -32.69 -32.55 40.11
C TRP A 15 -31.63 -33.51 39.55
N LEU A 16 -32.05 -34.67 39.03
CA LEU A 16 -31.23 -35.56 38.20
C LEU A 16 -31.47 -35.20 36.72
N GLY A 17 -30.70 -34.24 36.19
CA GLY A 17 -30.66 -33.93 34.77
C GLY A 17 -29.47 -34.63 34.10
N GLY A 18 -29.70 -35.76 33.43
CA GLY A 18 -28.69 -36.39 32.57
C GLY A 18 -28.58 -35.66 31.24
N THR A 19 -27.38 -35.21 30.87
CA THR A 19 -27.10 -34.60 29.57
C THR A 19 -26.85 -35.68 28.53
N ILE A 20 -27.83 -35.92 27.67
CA ILE A 20 -27.66 -36.75 26.47
C ILE A 20 -26.80 -35.93 25.48
N SER A 21 -25.54 -36.30 25.30
CA SER A 21 -24.70 -35.73 24.25
C SER A 21 -25.12 -36.32 22.90
N PRO A 22 -25.32 -35.52 21.84
CA PRO A 22 -25.68 -36.03 20.53
C PRO A 22 -24.52 -36.86 19.92
N PRO A 23 -24.83 -37.89 19.10
CA PRO A 23 -23.81 -38.70 18.45
C PRO A 23 -22.94 -37.84 17.49
N ALA A 24 -21.65 -38.13 17.43
CA ALA A 24 -20.64 -37.34 16.70
C ALA A 24 -20.98 -37.12 15.20
N ASP A 25 -21.74 -38.03 14.58
CA ASP A 25 -22.17 -37.91 13.18
C ASP A 25 -23.17 -36.78 12.93
N ALA A 26 -24.05 -36.49 13.90
CA ALA A 26 -25.02 -35.39 13.80
C ALA A 26 -24.36 -34.00 13.97
N GLN A 27 -23.25 -33.92 14.71
CA GLN A 27 -22.46 -32.69 14.81
C GLN A 27 -21.63 -32.44 13.53
N ARG A 28 -21.25 -33.50 12.81
CA ARG A 28 -20.47 -33.40 11.57
C ARG A 28 -21.31 -32.98 10.36
N SER A 29 -22.60 -33.33 10.32
CA SER A 29 -23.54 -32.88 9.28
C SER A 29 -23.90 -31.40 9.44
N ASP A 30 -24.28 -30.94 10.64
CA ASP A 30 -24.60 -29.52 10.90
C ASP A 30 -23.41 -28.60 10.59
N TYR A 31 -22.19 -29.04 10.88
CA TYR A 31 -20.98 -28.27 10.53
C TYR A 31 -20.79 -28.14 9.01
N ARG A 32 -21.05 -29.20 8.24
CA ARG A 32 -20.93 -29.20 6.77
C ARG A 32 -22.02 -28.37 6.12
N ASP A 33 -23.25 -28.45 6.60
CA ASP A 33 -24.39 -27.69 6.07
C ASP A 33 -24.24 -26.18 6.33
N ARG A 34 -23.71 -25.82 7.51
CA ARG A 34 -23.38 -24.43 7.85
C ARG A 34 -22.22 -23.89 7.00
N TYR A 35 -21.23 -24.72 6.67
CA TYR A 35 -20.13 -24.33 5.80
C TYR A 35 -20.59 -24.12 4.35
N ASP A 36 -21.37 -25.06 3.80
CA ASP A 36 -21.90 -24.97 2.43
C ASP A 36 -22.85 -23.76 2.27
N SER A 37 -23.64 -23.44 3.29
CA SER A 37 -24.50 -22.26 3.29
C SER A 37 -23.72 -20.94 3.28
N ARG A 38 -22.60 -20.85 4.02
CA ARG A 38 -21.74 -19.66 4.03
C ARG A 38 -20.99 -19.49 2.70
N ASP A 39 -20.57 -20.59 2.09
CA ASP A 39 -19.89 -20.60 0.80
C ASP A 39 -20.84 -20.23 -0.36
N ARG A 40 -22.13 -20.60 -0.24
CA ARG A 40 -23.17 -20.15 -1.19
C ARG A 40 -23.46 -18.65 -1.05
N ASP A 41 -23.56 -18.12 0.17
CA ASP A 41 -23.78 -16.69 0.44
C ASP A 41 -22.56 -15.84 0.03
N SER A 42 -21.33 -16.33 0.20
CA SER A 42 -20.12 -15.65 -0.31
C SER A 42 -20.08 -15.65 -1.84
N ARG A 43 -20.39 -16.78 -2.51
CA ARG A 43 -20.46 -16.85 -3.98
C ARG A 43 -21.55 -15.96 -4.57
N GLN A 44 -22.70 -15.81 -3.90
CA GLN A 44 -23.74 -14.87 -4.32
C GLN A 44 -23.31 -13.40 -4.19
N ARG A 45 -22.36 -13.11 -3.29
CA ARG A 45 -21.76 -11.77 -3.13
C ARG A 45 -20.50 -11.56 -3.95
N ASN A 46 -19.87 -12.57 -4.52
CA ASN A 46 -18.65 -12.41 -5.32
C ASN A 46 -18.97 -12.43 -6.82
N VAL A 47 -19.69 -11.40 -7.29
CA VAL A 47 -20.15 -11.29 -8.68
C VAL A 47 -19.40 -10.17 -9.39
N PRO A 48 -18.71 -10.43 -10.52
CA PRO A 48 -18.04 -9.39 -11.30
C PRO A 48 -18.98 -8.24 -11.66
N GLY A 49 -18.52 -6.99 -11.48
CA GLY A 49 -19.27 -5.78 -11.79
C GLY A 49 -20.32 -5.37 -10.74
N ARG A 50 -20.67 -6.26 -9.79
CA ARG A 50 -21.61 -5.97 -8.69
C ARG A 50 -20.84 -5.54 -7.45
N PHE A 51 -20.73 -4.24 -7.28
CA PHE A 51 -20.14 -3.55 -6.14
C PHE A 51 -20.68 -2.11 -6.11
N ASP A 52 -20.31 -1.31 -5.12
CA ASP A 52 -20.85 0.05 -4.94
C ASP A 52 -19.83 1.12 -5.34
N TYR A 53 -18.55 0.91 -5.02
CA TYR A 53 -17.47 1.87 -5.30
C TYR A 53 -16.09 1.23 -5.44
N TYR A 54 -15.11 2.03 -5.86
CA TYR A 54 -13.71 1.66 -5.79
C TYR A 54 -13.02 2.34 -4.62
N ALA A 55 -12.16 1.62 -3.91
CA ALA A 55 -11.14 2.19 -3.03
C ALA A 55 -9.77 2.10 -3.74
N LEU A 56 -9.19 3.25 -4.07
CA LEU A 56 -7.79 3.34 -4.50
C LEU A 56 -6.90 3.29 -3.27
N VAL A 57 -6.01 2.30 -3.19
CA VAL A 57 -5.16 2.08 -2.01
C VAL A 57 -3.73 2.47 -2.34
N LEU A 58 -3.21 3.45 -1.61
CA LEU A 58 -1.85 3.96 -1.74
C LEU A 58 -1.03 3.54 -0.53
N SER A 59 -0.05 2.66 -0.71
CA SER A 59 0.82 2.20 0.38
C SER A 59 2.04 3.10 0.55
N TRP A 60 2.38 3.43 1.81
CA TRP A 60 3.61 4.13 2.15
C TRP A 60 4.80 3.17 2.09
N SER A 61 5.54 3.22 0.99
CA SER A 61 6.63 2.30 0.68
C SER A 61 7.69 2.18 1.78
N PRO A 62 8.14 3.27 2.45
CA PRO A 62 9.14 3.14 3.52
C PRO A 62 8.68 2.27 4.69
N THR A 63 7.39 2.31 5.04
CA THR A 63 6.86 1.43 6.09
C THR A 63 6.75 -0.02 5.60
N HIS A 64 6.41 -0.25 4.33
CA HIS A 64 6.44 -1.59 3.73
C HIS A 64 7.86 -2.17 3.80
N CYS A 65 8.84 -1.42 3.31
CA CYS A 65 10.23 -1.84 3.22
C CYS A 65 10.93 -2.03 4.56
N ALA A 66 10.50 -1.31 5.61
CA ALA A 66 10.99 -1.55 6.96
C ALA A 66 10.65 -2.96 7.49
N ASN A 67 9.61 -3.61 6.93
CA ASN A 67 9.15 -4.94 7.33
C ASN A 67 9.35 -5.99 6.22
N ALA A 68 9.87 -5.60 5.05
CA ALA A 68 10.00 -6.48 3.91
C ALA A 68 11.12 -7.52 4.12
N GLN A 69 10.83 -8.76 3.74
CA GLN A 69 11.84 -9.81 3.69
C GLN A 69 12.73 -9.62 2.46
N ARG A 70 14.05 -9.79 2.63
CA ARG A 70 15.02 -9.66 1.54
C ARG A 70 14.64 -10.58 0.36
N GLY A 71 14.77 -10.07 -0.86
CA GLY A 71 14.60 -10.83 -2.10
C GLY A 71 13.20 -10.81 -2.71
N ARG A 72 12.12 -10.59 -1.93
CA ARG A 72 10.74 -10.58 -2.47
C ARG A 72 10.35 -9.24 -3.09
N ASP A 73 10.74 -8.15 -2.44
CA ASP A 73 10.35 -6.78 -2.78
C ASP A 73 11.55 -5.91 -3.17
N ASP A 74 12.62 -6.53 -3.69
CA ASP A 74 13.89 -5.84 -3.96
C ASP A 74 13.74 -4.69 -4.97
N LEU A 75 12.82 -4.81 -5.93
CA LEU A 75 12.48 -3.73 -6.87
C LEU A 75 11.96 -2.47 -6.16
N GLN A 76 11.21 -2.64 -5.07
CA GLN A 76 10.67 -1.54 -4.27
C GLN A 76 11.67 -1.08 -3.19
N CYS A 77 12.26 -2.04 -2.48
CA CYS A 77 12.95 -1.81 -1.21
C CYS A 77 14.48 -1.79 -1.31
N ASN A 78 15.06 -2.35 -2.38
CA ASN A 78 16.50 -2.47 -2.56
C ASN A 78 16.98 -1.84 -3.89
N ARG A 79 16.45 -0.67 -4.22
CA ARG A 79 16.83 0.06 -5.43
C ARG A 79 18.28 0.55 -5.37
N ARG A 80 19.06 0.21 -6.41
CA ARG A 80 20.48 0.57 -6.53
C ARG A 80 20.73 1.97 -7.11
N ASP A 81 19.73 2.57 -7.73
CA ASP A 81 19.80 3.92 -8.34
C ASP A 81 19.65 5.07 -7.33
N GLY A 82 19.57 4.77 -6.04
CA GLY A 82 19.41 5.75 -4.96
C GLY A 82 18.01 6.38 -4.86
N ARG A 83 17.13 6.15 -5.85
CA ARG A 83 15.73 6.59 -5.80
C ARG A 83 14.92 5.64 -4.93
N ARG A 84 13.89 6.16 -4.27
CA ARG A 84 13.01 5.37 -3.40
C ARG A 84 11.58 5.81 -3.63
N TYR A 85 10.67 4.87 -3.43
CA TYR A 85 9.25 5.14 -3.55
C TYR A 85 8.71 5.82 -2.29
N ASN A 86 7.75 6.71 -2.49
CA ASN A 86 6.92 7.31 -1.45
C ASN A 86 5.61 6.51 -1.33
N PHE A 87 4.48 7.10 -1.70
CA PHE A 87 3.25 6.35 -1.95
C PHE A 87 3.33 5.60 -3.28
N VAL A 88 3.02 4.31 -3.24
CA VAL A 88 2.87 3.45 -4.41
C VAL A 88 1.44 2.97 -4.49
N LEU A 89 0.98 2.65 -5.69
CA LEU A 89 -0.30 1.99 -5.86
C LEU A 89 -0.20 0.57 -5.27
N HIS A 90 -1.02 0.29 -4.26
CA HIS A 90 -1.23 -1.06 -3.76
C HIS A 90 -2.25 -1.77 -4.64
N GLY A 91 -3.38 -1.13 -4.93
CA GLY A 91 -4.44 -1.71 -5.74
C GLY A 91 -5.67 -0.81 -5.86
N LEU A 92 -6.62 -1.23 -6.70
CA LEU A 92 -7.91 -0.59 -6.90
C LEU A 92 -9.01 -1.59 -6.55
N TRP A 93 -9.66 -1.41 -5.42
CA TRP A 93 -10.52 -2.46 -4.86
C TRP A 93 -11.99 -2.15 -5.08
N PRO A 94 -12.76 -3.00 -5.79
CA PRO A 94 -14.20 -2.99 -5.72
C PRO A 94 -14.67 -3.21 -4.29
N GLN A 95 -15.59 -2.38 -3.82
CA GLN A 95 -16.08 -2.35 -2.45
C GLN A 95 -17.61 -2.33 -2.43
N TYR A 96 -18.20 -2.96 -1.43
CA TYR A 96 -19.57 -2.68 -1.02
C TYR A 96 -19.60 -1.56 0.02
N GLU A 97 -20.76 -0.96 0.27
CA GLU A 97 -20.95 -0.05 1.41
C GLU A 97 -20.54 -0.69 2.74
N ARG A 98 -20.70 -2.02 2.84
CA ARG A 98 -20.20 -2.85 3.94
C ARG A 98 -19.59 -4.14 3.38
N GLY A 99 -18.29 -4.34 3.60
CA GLY A 99 -17.53 -5.47 3.05
C GLY A 99 -17.11 -5.25 1.60
N PHE A 100 -16.63 -6.31 0.95
CA PHE A 100 -16.17 -6.27 -0.44
C PHE A 100 -16.35 -7.63 -1.11
N PRO A 101 -16.52 -7.65 -2.45
CA PRO A 101 -16.34 -8.85 -3.22
C PRO A 101 -14.84 -9.17 -3.36
N ASP A 102 -14.50 -10.44 -3.42
CA ASP A 102 -13.14 -10.89 -3.73
C ASP A 102 -13.11 -12.14 -4.63
N SER A 103 -12.00 -12.31 -5.34
CA SER A 103 -11.71 -13.49 -6.17
C SER A 103 -12.89 -13.92 -7.05
N CYS A 104 -13.58 -12.96 -7.67
CA CYS A 104 -14.83 -13.21 -8.36
C CYS A 104 -14.63 -14.19 -9.52
N PRO A 105 -15.57 -15.12 -9.76
CA PRO A 105 -15.45 -16.11 -10.83
C PRO A 105 -15.36 -15.44 -12.21
N THR A 106 -14.41 -15.89 -13.02
CA THR A 106 -14.23 -15.46 -14.41
C THR A 106 -14.33 -16.65 -15.35
N ARG A 107 -14.75 -16.43 -16.61
CA ARG A 107 -14.82 -17.50 -17.62
C ARG A 107 -13.43 -18.06 -17.92
N ASP A 108 -12.45 -17.15 -18.07
CA ASP A 108 -11.06 -17.50 -18.34
C ASP A 108 -10.20 -17.39 -17.08
N ARG A 109 -9.01 -17.99 -17.12
CA ARG A 109 -8.03 -17.82 -16.06
C ARG A 109 -7.66 -16.34 -15.93
N PRO A 110 -7.63 -15.74 -14.72
CA PRO A 110 -7.33 -14.32 -14.53
C PRO A 110 -5.82 -14.04 -14.68
N PHE A 111 -5.32 -14.20 -15.91
CA PHE A 111 -3.93 -14.00 -16.28
C PHE A 111 -3.67 -12.54 -16.62
N VAL A 112 -2.58 -11.99 -16.08
CA VAL A 112 -2.10 -10.64 -16.42
C VAL A 112 -0.91 -10.76 -17.37
N PRO A 113 -1.03 -10.29 -18.63
CA PRO A 113 0.07 -10.25 -19.59
C PRO A 113 1.31 -9.51 -19.07
N ASN A 114 2.52 -10.03 -19.36
CA ASN A 114 3.78 -9.38 -18.94
C ASN A 114 3.87 -7.91 -19.38
N ARG A 115 3.36 -7.56 -20.58
CA ARG A 115 3.34 -6.15 -21.04
C ARG A 115 2.65 -5.20 -20.05
N ILE A 116 1.54 -5.65 -19.44
CA ILE A 116 0.77 -4.85 -18.47
C ILE A 116 1.52 -4.80 -17.15
N ILE A 117 2.14 -5.91 -16.74
CA ILE A 117 2.98 -5.96 -15.54
C ILE A 117 4.10 -4.93 -15.66
N ASP A 118 4.86 -4.97 -16.75
CA ASP A 118 6.01 -4.10 -16.97
C ASP A 118 5.60 -2.62 -17.00
N GLN A 119 4.44 -2.32 -17.62
CA GLN A 119 3.85 -0.99 -17.64
C GLN A 119 3.42 -0.47 -16.26
N MET A 120 3.20 -1.33 -15.26
CA MET A 120 2.74 -0.92 -13.93
C MET A 120 3.86 -0.86 -12.88
N LEU A 121 5.06 -1.39 -13.16
CA LEU A 121 6.16 -1.47 -12.19
C LEU A 121 6.69 -0.11 -11.69
N ASP A 122 6.43 0.98 -12.42
CA ASP A 122 6.75 2.34 -12.01
C ASP A 122 5.89 2.84 -10.85
N ILE A 123 4.64 2.37 -10.71
CA ILE A 123 3.71 2.76 -9.63
C ILE A 123 3.30 1.60 -8.72
N MET A 124 3.50 0.35 -9.14
CA MET A 124 3.28 -0.90 -8.39
C MET A 124 4.56 -1.75 -8.45
N PRO A 125 5.59 -1.45 -7.64
CA PRO A 125 6.95 -1.97 -7.83
C PRO A 125 7.18 -3.43 -7.40
N ALA A 126 6.20 -4.30 -7.65
CA ALA A 126 6.30 -5.74 -7.44
C ALA A 126 5.40 -6.50 -8.43
N LYS A 127 6.01 -7.35 -9.27
CA LYS A 127 5.27 -8.22 -10.21
C LYS A 127 4.22 -9.10 -9.51
N GLY A 128 4.59 -9.68 -8.38
CA GLY A 128 3.70 -10.53 -7.59
C GLY A 128 2.48 -9.78 -7.06
N LEU A 129 2.66 -8.51 -6.66
CA LEU A 129 1.57 -7.64 -6.23
C LEU A 129 0.59 -7.42 -7.38
N ILE A 130 1.08 -7.01 -8.56
CA ILE A 130 0.23 -6.80 -9.73
C ILE A 130 -0.62 -8.06 -10.00
N ILE A 131 0.00 -9.24 -10.13
CA ILE A 131 -0.76 -10.47 -10.40
C ILE A 131 -1.80 -10.76 -9.29
N HIS A 132 -1.43 -10.57 -8.01
CA HIS A 132 -2.33 -10.80 -6.89
C HIS A 132 -3.54 -9.88 -6.90
N GLU A 133 -3.31 -8.59 -7.12
CA GLU A 133 -4.34 -7.55 -7.08
C GLU A 133 -5.38 -7.75 -8.17
N TYR A 134 -4.96 -8.12 -9.39
CA TYR A 134 -5.93 -8.44 -10.42
C TYR A 134 -6.75 -9.68 -10.06
N LYS A 135 -6.09 -10.76 -9.62
CA LYS A 135 -6.78 -12.02 -9.29
C LYS A 135 -7.80 -11.85 -8.16
N LYS A 136 -7.45 -11.08 -7.14
CA LYS A 136 -8.27 -10.91 -5.92
C LYS A 136 -9.31 -9.81 -6.07
N HIS A 137 -8.96 -8.67 -6.66
CA HIS A 137 -9.80 -7.48 -6.70
C HIS A 137 -10.21 -7.12 -8.13
N GLY A 138 -9.30 -7.22 -9.09
CA GLY A 138 -9.55 -6.90 -10.50
C GLY A 138 -10.66 -7.73 -11.12
N THR A 139 -10.71 -9.05 -10.85
CA THR A 139 -11.78 -9.95 -11.34
C THR A 139 -13.19 -9.52 -10.91
N CYS A 140 -13.31 -8.86 -9.76
CA CYS A 140 -14.59 -8.36 -9.26
C CYS A 140 -15.04 -7.05 -9.90
N SER A 141 -14.15 -6.34 -10.59
CA SER A 141 -14.49 -5.10 -11.28
C SER A 141 -15.37 -5.32 -12.51
N GLY A 142 -15.33 -6.53 -13.09
CA GLY A 142 -15.93 -6.81 -14.40
C GLY A 142 -15.11 -6.33 -15.59
N LEU A 143 -13.95 -5.72 -15.35
CA LEU A 143 -12.98 -5.33 -16.38
C LEU A 143 -12.00 -6.46 -16.66
N ASP A 144 -11.48 -6.49 -17.89
CA ASP A 144 -10.32 -7.31 -18.22
C ASP A 144 -9.04 -6.71 -17.61
N PRO A 145 -7.88 -7.39 -17.68
CA PRO A 145 -6.65 -6.88 -17.06
C PRO A 145 -6.24 -5.51 -17.59
N ALA A 146 -6.41 -5.26 -18.90
CA ALA A 146 -6.04 -3.99 -19.51
C ALA A 146 -6.90 -2.84 -18.94
N GLY A 147 -8.22 -2.96 -19.03
CA GLY A 147 -9.14 -1.95 -18.54
C GLY A 147 -9.01 -1.71 -17.02
N TYR A 148 -8.77 -2.76 -16.24
CA TYR A 148 -8.55 -2.62 -14.79
C TYR A 148 -7.30 -1.79 -14.47
N TYR A 149 -6.17 -2.07 -15.13
CA TYR A 149 -4.93 -1.34 -14.86
C TYR A 149 -4.88 0.05 -15.49
N ASP A 150 -5.54 0.25 -16.63
CA ASP A 150 -5.73 1.58 -17.21
C ASP A 150 -6.52 2.49 -16.27
N LEU A 151 -7.64 2.00 -15.73
CA LEU A 151 -8.42 2.72 -14.73
C LEU A 151 -7.60 2.95 -13.45
N SER A 152 -6.90 1.93 -12.96
CA SER A 152 -6.07 2.04 -11.76
C SER A 152 -5.00 3.13 -11.89
N ARG A 153 -4.30 3.19 -13.02
CA ARG A 153 -3.31 4.22 -13.33
C ARG A 153 -3.95 5.60 -13.49
N GLN A 154 -5.08 5.69 -14.18
CA GLN A 154 -5.81 6.94 -14.35
C GLN A 154 -6.18 7.55 -12.98
N LEU A 155 -6.73 6.75 -12.08
CA LEU A 155 -7.10 7.20 -10.74
C LEU A 155 -5.89 7.52 -9.87
N PHE A 156 -4.81 6.73 -9.96
CA PHE A 156 -3.54 7.01 -9.29
C PHE A 156 -2.97 8.37 -9.72
N ASN A 157 -2.91 8.64 -11.02
CA ASN A 157 -2.37 9.88 -11.57
C ASN A 157 -3.21 11.12 -11.24
N ARG A 158 -4.49 10.93 -10.87
CA ARG A 158 -5.35 12.02 -10.42
C ARG A 158 -4.96 12.55 -9.03
N ILE A 159 -4.29 11.74 -8.22
CA ILE A 159 -3.92 12.10 -6.85
C ILE A 159 -2.58 12.81 -6.82
N ARG A 160 -2.57 14.05 -6.34
CA ARG A 160 -1.35 14.81 -6.05
C ARG A 160 -0.89 14.54 -4.63
N ILE A 161 0.31 14.01 -4.48
CA ILE A 161 0.92 13.82 -3.16
C ILE A 161 1.45 15.17 -2.66
N PRO A 162 1.10 15.61 -1.43
CA PRO A 162 1.59 16.87 -0.87
C PRO A 162 3.12 16.90 -0.80
N GLN A 163 3.73 18.05 -1.08
CA GLN A 163 5.17 18.19 -1.23
C GLN A 163 5.97 17.65 -0.03
N ARG A 164 5.43 17.80 1.18
CA ARG A 164 5.96 17.27 2.44
C ARG A 164 6.21 15.75 2.44
N TYR A 165 5.48 14.99 1.63
CA TYR A 165 5.53 13.52 1.56
C TYR A 165 6.16 13.00 0.28
N VAL A 166 6.53 13.86 -0.67
CA VAL A 166 7.13 13.43 -1.94
C VAL A 166 8.53 12.83 -1.72
N ASN A 167 9.37 13.50 -0.94
CA ASN A 167 10.73 13.01 -0.65
C ASN A 167 11.21 13.44 0.75
N PRO A 168 10.53 13.02 1.82
CA PRO A 168 10.96 13.34 3.18
C PRO A 168 12.28 12.64 3.51
N PHE A 169 13.27 13.44 3.91
CA PHE A 169 14.59 12.96 4.31
C PHE A 169 14.66 12.58 5.79
N ASP A 170 13.84 13.22 6.62
CA ASP A 170 13.78 12.99 8.05
C ASP A 170 12.50 12.26 8.45
N VAL A 171 12.57 11.61 9.60
CA VAL A 171 11.38 11.06 10.28
C VAL A 171 10.41 12.20 10.59
N GLN A 172 9.13 11.93 10.40
CA GLN A 172 8.08 12.87 10.79
C GLN A 172 7.10 12.21 11.76
N PHE A 173 6.49 13.03 12.60
CA PHE A 173 5.40 12.63 13.48
C PHE A 173 4.17 13.48 13.16
N VAL A 174 3.15 12.87 12.55
CA VAL A 174 2.01 13.60 11.98
C VAL A 174 0.70 12.97 12.42
N ALA A 175 -0.26 13.78 12.86
CA ALA A 175 -1.61 13.31 13.15
C ALA A 175 -2.33 12.88 11.86
N PRO A 176 -3.16 11.81 11.87
CA PRO A 176 -3.93 11.40 10.69
C PRO A 176 -4.74 12.55 10.08
N GLU A 177 -5.33 13.39 10.93
CA GLU A 177 -6.12 14.55 10.53
C GLU A 177 -5.27 15.60 9.82
N GLN A 178 -4.00 15.77 10.20
CA GLN A 178 -3.09 16.68 9.52
C GLN A 178 -2.71 16.15 8.14
N LEU A 179 -2.40 14.86 8.01
CA LEU A 179 -2.14 14.25 6.69
C LEU A 179 -3.38 14.38 5.78
N MET A 180 -4.58 14.19 6.32
CA MET A 180 -5.82 14.39 5.58
C MET A 180 -5.98 15.84 5.10
N LYS A 181 -5.69 16.83 5.95
CA LYS A 181 -5.68 18.26 5.55
C LYS A 181 -4.68 18.53 4.44
N ASP A 182 -3.45 18.04 4.57
CA ASP A 182 -2.40 18.22 3.57
C ASP A 182 -2.83 17.61 2.22
N MET A 183 -3.49 16.44 2.23
CA MET A 183 -4.04 15.80 1.02
C MET A 183 -5.15 16.63 0.37
N ILE A 184 -6.05 17.23 1.15
CA ILE A 184 -7.13 18.09 0.65
C ILE A 184 -6.56 19.38 0.04
N GLU A 185 -5.54 19.97 0.67
CA GLU A 185 -4.87 21.17 0.15
C GLU A 185 -4.22 20.89 -1.21
N ALA A 186 -3.58 19.72 -1.38
CA ALA A 186 -3.01 19.30 -2.66
C ALA A 186 -4.07 18.88 -3.70
N ASN A 187 -5.27 18.48 -3.26
CA ASN A 187 -6.35 17.95 -4.10
C ASN A 187 -7.71 18.60 -3.73
N PRO A 188 -8.01 19.81 -4.23
CA PRO A 188 -9.18 20.59 -3.77
C PRO A 188 -10.55 19.93 -4.01
N GLU A 189 -10.65 18.94 -4.91
CA GLU A 189 -11.88 18.17 -5.14
C GLU A 189 -12.14 17.12 -4.04
N LEU A 190 -11.12 16.78 -3.25
CA LEU A 190 -11.17 15.74 -2.25
C LEU A 190 -11.72 16.27 -0.92
N LYS A 191 -12.58 15.49 -0.27
CA LYS A 191 -13.19 15.84 1.03
C LYS A 191 -12.78 14.83 2.12
N PRO A 192 -12.90 15.20 3.41
CA PRO A 192 -12.50 14.32 4.51
C PRO A 192 -13.15 12.93 4.51
N ASP A 193 -14.41 12.85 4.12
CA ASP A 193 -15.20 11.61 4.08
C ASP A 193 -14.93 10.75 2.83
N MET A 194 -14.10 11.23 1.90
CA MET A 194 -13.72 10.53 0.67
C MET A 194 -12.40 9.76 0.79
N MET A 195 -11.77 9.80 1.97
CA MET A 195 -10.53 9.09 2.22
C MET A 195 -10.42 8.60 3.66
N ALA A 196 -9.52 7.64 3.88
CA ALA A 196 -9.11 7.23 5.21
C ALA A 196 -7.61 6.91 5.26
N ILE A 197 -7.00 7.23 6.39
CA ILE A 197 -5.59 7.01 6.68
C ILE A 197 -5.45 5.73 7.51
N GLY A 198 -4.63 4.80 7.02
CA GLY A 198 -4.26 3.57 7.71
C GLY A 198 -2.92 3.69 8.43
N CYS A 199 -2.89 3.31 9.71
CA CYS A 199 -1.65 3.23 10.47
C CYS A 199 -1.60 1.97 11.32
N GLY A 200 -0.40 1.54 11.71
CA GLY A 200 -0.26 0.39 12.61
C GLY A 200 1.16 -0.14 12.74
N GLY A 201 1.26 -1.29 13.41
CA GLY A 201 2.53 -1.86 13.83
C GLY A 201 3.20 -1.04 14.95
N PRO A 202 4.45 -1.38 15.31
CA PRO A 202 5.13 -0.69 16.41
C PRO A 202 5.26 0.81 16.14
N GLY A 203 4.89 1.66 17.10
CA GLY A 203 4.97 3.12 16.97
C GLY A 203 3.94 3.77 16.03
N ASN A 204 2.84 3.08 15.71
CA ASN A 204 1.74 3.60 14.87
C ASN A 204 2.24 4.18 13.54
N ARG A 205 2.93 3.35 12.75
CA ARG A 205 3.52 3.83 11.49
C ARG A 205 2.45 4.07 10.44
N LEU A 206 2.59 5.11 9.64
CA LEU A 206 1.76 5.30 8.44
C LEU A 206 1.92 4.09 7.52
N LYS A 207 0.80 3.47 7.14
CA LYS A 207 0.76 2.28 6.28
C LYS A 207 0.24 2.61 4.89
N GLU A 208 -0.91 3.27 4.84
CA GLU A 208 -1.61 3.51 3.58
C GLU A 208 -2.60 4.68 3.67
N ILE A 209 -3.04 5.15 2.51
CA ILE A 209 -4.20 6.01 2.33
C ILE A 209 -5.17 5.27 1.41
N ARG A 210 -6.45 5.28 1.74
CA ARG A 210 -7.52 4.81 0.85
C ARG A 210 -8.35 5.99 0.40
N ILE A 211 -8.63 6.07 -0.90
CA ILE A 211 -9.41 7.15 -1.51
C ILE A 211 -10.54 6.54 -2.33
N CYS A 212 -11.76 7.02 -2.13
CA CYS A 212 -12.94 6.39 -2.68
C CYS A 212 -13.46 7.06 -3.96
N PHE A 213 -13.80 6.24 -4.94
CA PHE A 213 -14.28 6.66 -6.25
C PHE A 213 -15.57 5.94 -6.63
N THR A 214 -16.45 6.63 -7.36
CA THR A 214 -17.55 5.98 -8.07
C THR A 214 -17.00 5.01 -9.10
N LYS A 215 -17.86 4.12 -9.63
CA LYS A 215 -17.49 3.25 -10.77
C LYS A 215 -17.03 4.03 -12.01
N SER A 216 -17.50 5.26 -12.15
CA SER A 216 -17.11 6.19 -13.22
C SER A 216 -15.86 7.02 -12.92
N GLY A 217 -15.17 6.75 -11.79
CA GLY A 217 -13.90 7.41 -11.46
C GLY A 217 -14.01 8.82 -10.87
N LYS A 218 -15.20 9.23 -10.40
CA LYS A 218 -15.39 10.49 -9.66
C LYS A 218 -15.16 10.28 -8.17
N PHE A 219 -14.60 11.26 -7.46
CA PHE A 219 -14.51 11.18 -6.00
C PHE A 219 -15.90 11.01 -5.38
N ARG A 220 -15.98 10.22 -4.31
CA ARG A 220 -17.20 10.03 -3.52
C ARG A 220 -16.84 9.75 -2.07
N SER A 221 -17.81 9.92 -1.17
CA SER A 221 -17.68 9.47 0.21
C SER A 221 -17.42 7.97 0.28
N CYS A 222 -16.57 7.54 1.20
CA CYS A 222 -16.29 6.14 1.42
C CYS A 222 -17.42 5.43 2.16
N GLY A 223 -17.47 4.10 2.00
CA GLY A 223 -18.34 3.25 2.79
C GLY A 223 -17.77 2.94 4.17
N SER A 224 -18.38 1.98 4.88
CA SER A 224 -17.99 1.64 6.26
C SER A 224 -16.62 0.94 6.39
N ASN A 225 -16.06 0.47 5.27
CA ASN A 225 -14.77 -0.22 5.24
C ASN A 225 -13.62 0.74 5.55
N GLU A 226 -13.69 1.97 5.04
CA GLU A 226 -12.73 3.05 5.27
C GLU A 226 -13.08 3.87 6.53
N ASN A 227 -13.42 3.18 7.62
CA ASN A 227 -13.66 3.87 8.88
C ASN A 227 -12.34 4.37 9.48
N GLN A 228 -12.14 5.69 9.50
CA GLN A 228 -10.91 6.32 9.98
C GLN A 228 -10.47 5.84 11.37
N ARG A 229 -11.38 5.73 12.35
CA ARG A 229 -11.03 5.30 13.72
C ARG A 229 -10.55 3.86 13.79
N ARG A 230 -11.07 2.98 12.93
CA ARG A 230 -10.63 1.57 12.83
C ARG A 230 -9.32 1.44 12.06
N MET A 231 -9.12 2.24 11.03
CA MET A 231 -7.91 2.22 10.21
C MET A 231 -6.70 2.87 10.89
N CYS A 232 -6.93 3.91 11.68
CA CYS A 232 -5.91 4.53 12.51
C CYS A 232 -6.54 5.29 13.68
N SER A 233 -6.33 4.80 14.91
CA SER A 233 -6.77 5.43 16.15
C SER A 233 -5.67 6.26 16.84
N ALA A 234 -4.48 6.33 16.24
CA ALA A 234 -3.34 7.03 16.81
C ALA A 234 -3.53 8.55 16.75
N ARG A 235 -3.21 9.26 17.84
CA ARG A 235 -3.16 10.74 17.87
C ARG A 235 -2.05 11.30 16.97
N GLN A 236 -0.98 10.53 16.80
CA GLN A 236 0.16 10.89 15.98
C GLN A 236 0.76 9.61 15.40
N MET A 237 1.11 9.65 14.11
CA MET A 237 1.73 8.56 13.39
C MET A 237 3.21 8.80 13.19
N TYR A 238 4.00 7.73 13.27
CA TYR A 238 5.38 7.73 12.80
C TYR A 238 5.40 7.59 11.27
N ILE A 239 6.03 8.55 10.58
CA ILE A 239 6.23 8.51 9.13
C ILE A 239 7.73 8.31 8.87
N PRO A 240 8.15 7.09 8.46
CA PRO A 240 9.54 6.86 8.09
C PRO A 240 9.90 7.66 6.83
N PRO A 241 11.13 8.19 6.73
CA PRO A 241 11.59 8.91 5.54
C PRO A 241 11.61 8.00 4.31
N VAL A 242 11.60 8.62 3.13
CA VAL A 242 11.71 7.89 1.85
C VAL A 242 13.11 7.29 1.67
N ARG A 243 14.12 7.83 2.36
CA ARG A 243 15.42 7.16 2.52
C ARG A 243 15.29 6.05 3.56
N SER A 244 15.73 4.85 3.20
CA SER A 244 15.76 3.72 4.13
C SER A 244 16.54 4.08 5.40
N THR A 245 15.94 3.86 6.58
CA THR A 245 16.64 3.86 7.87
C THR A 245 17.39 2.55 8.12
N TRP A 246 17.25 1.56 7.22
CA TRP A 246 18.06 0.35 7.25
C TRP A 246 19.52 0.74 7.02
N LYS A 247 20.33 0.65 8.07
CA LYS A 247 21.77 0.80 7.98
C LYS A 247 22.29 -0.30 7.07
N ASP A 248 23.05 0.08 6.04
CA ASP A 248 23.89 -0.88 5.30
C ASP A 248 24.69 -1.70 6.34
N PRO A 249 24.68 -3.04 6.29
CA PRO A 249 25.54 -3.89 7.11
C PRO A 249 27.02 -3.52 7.00
N ARG A 250 27.42 -2.81 5.92
CA ARG A 250 28.76 -2.26 5.70
C ARG A 250 28.97 -0.84 6.24
N GLY A 251 28.02 -0.30 7.01
CA GLY A 251 28.19 0.94 7.78
C GLY A 251 28.31 2.24 6.99
N GLY A 252 28.14 2.22 5.67
CA GLY A 252 28.26 3.42 4.84
C GLY A 252 27.02 4.31 4.90
N ARG A 253 27.18 5.57 5.33
CA ARG A 253 26.15 6.61 5.19
C ARG A 253 26.02 6.93 3.70
N PRO A 254 24.82 6.87 3.06
CA PRO A 254 24.69 7.26 1.67
C PRO A 254 24.90 8.77 1.58
N SER A 255 25.99 9.20 0.96
CA SER A 255 26.22 10.62 0.66
C SER A 255 25.14 11.06 -0.32
N GLY A 256 24.21 11.89 0.13
CA GLY A 256 23.19 12.52 -0.71
C GLY A 256 23.78 13.61 -1.62
N ARG A 257 24.82 13.31 -2.40
CA ARG A 257 25.30 14.23 -3.43
C ARG A 257 24.39 14.13 -4.68
N PRO A 258 23.87 15.25 -5.19
CA PRO A 258 23.20 15.28 -6.49
C PRO A 258 24.15 14.80 -7.58
N LEU A 259 23.66 13.99 -8.52
CA LEU A 259 24.36 13.62 -9.74
C LEU A 259 24.39 14.83 -10.67
N ASN A 260 25.39 15.69 -10.51
CA ASN A 260 25.86 16.62 -11.54
C ASN A 260 27.29 17.01 -11.15
N ASP A 261 28.29 16.30 -11.69
CA ASP A 261 29.69 16.74 -11.82
C ASP A 261 30.59 15.61 -12.38
N LYS A 262 30.19 15.03 -13.53
CA LYS A 262 31.06 14.14 -14.31
C LYS A 262 31.35 14.68 -15.72
N ALA A 263 31.31 15.99 -15.90
CA ALA A 263 31.63 16.62 -17.19
C ALA A 263 32.87 17.51 -17.16
N ASN A 264 33.58 17.66 -16.03
CA ASN A 264 34.68 18.63 -15.94
C ASN A 264 35.97 18.11 -15.27
N ARG A 265 36.23 16.79 -15.28
CA ARG A 265 37.46 16.21 -14.72
C ARG A 265 38.43 15.58 -15.71
N ASP A 266 38.13 15.63 -17.01
CA ASP A 266 38.99 15.04 -18.03
C ASP A 266 39.77 16.09 -18.85
N ARG A 267 39.92 17.32 -18.33
CA ARG A 267 40.66 18.41 -19.00
C ARG A 267 41.98 18.82 -18.32
N GLU A 268 42.35 18.22 -17.20
CA GLU A 268 43.48 18.71 -16.37
C GLU A 268 44.59 17.68 -16.12
N SER A 269 44.66 16.60 -16.92
CA SER A 269 45.76 15.64 -16.86
C SER A 269 46.17 15.21 -18.26
N GLY A 270 46.86 16.11 -18.96
CA GLY A 270 47.46 15.88 -20.26
C GLY A 270 48.75 16.69 -20.40
N ASP A 271 49.84 16.06 -19.96
CA ASP A 271 51.18 16.16 -20.53
C ASP A 271 52.07 17.38 -20.24
N GLN A 272 52.84 17.27 -19.14
CA GLN A 272 54.14 17.92 -18.99
C GLN A 272 55.25 16.87 -19.20
N ASN A 273 55.75 16.68 -20.43
CA ASN A 273 57.16 16.32 -20.64
C ASN A 273 57.60 16.43 -22.12
N SER A 274 58.24 17.54 -22.50
CA SER A 274 59.41 17.45 -23.39
C SER A 274 60.32 18.67 -23.21
N LYS A 275 61.56 18.37 -22.82
CA LYS A 275 62.68 19.31 -22.75
C LYS A 275 63.26 19.53 -24.16
N SER A 276 63.78 20.75 -24.36
CA SER A 276 65.07 21.03 -25.02
C SER A 276 65.15 20.94 -26.56
N ARG A 277 65.19 22.10 -27.24
CA ARG A 277 66.40 22.61 -27.96
C ARG A 277 66.13 23.91 -28.75
N THR A 278 66.93 24.93 -28.39
CA THR A 278 67.66 25.91 -29.24
C THR A 278 66.98 26.70 -30.36
N ASN A 279 67.03 28.04 -30.20
CA ASN A 279 67.45 29.11 -31.12
C ASN A 279 67.30 28.96 -32.65
N GLY A 280 66.77 30.03 -33.28
CA GLY A 280 67.18 30.44 -34.62
C GLY A 280 66.10 31.18 -35.43
N ASP A 281 66.25 32.51 -35.52
CA ASP A 281 66.06 33.39 -36.69
C ASP A 281 64.67 33.55 -37.37
N PHE A 282 64.07 34.75 -37.39
CA PHE A 282 64.29 35.91 -38.28
C PHE A 282 63.53 35.81 -39.63
N LEU A 283 62.34 36.44 -39.73
CA LEU A 283 61.95 37.52 -40.67
C LEU A 283 60.43 37.61 -40.95
N PRO A 284 59.88 38.83 -41.20
CA PRO A 284 58.47 39.07 -41.52
C PRO A 284 58.20 39.29 -43.02
N GLY A 285 56.96 39.07 -43.47
CA GLY A 285 56.51 39.40 -44.84
C GLY A 285 55.00 39.13 -45.06
N PRO A 286 54.36 39.75 -46.07
CA PRO A 286 53.29 40.73 -45.80
C PRO A 286 51.89 40.41 -46.38
N ARG A 287 50.99 41.37 -46.12
CA ARG A 287 49.58 41.50 -46.54
C ARG A 287 49.35 41.45 -48.07
N GLY A 288 48.13 41.04 -48.44
CA GLY A 288 47.44 41.21 -49.73
C GLY A 288 46.52 40.00 -49.97
N ILE A 289 45.24 40.08 -50.31
CA ILE A 289 44.34 41.11 -50.87
C ILE A 289 42.98 40.97 -50.17
#